data_AF-A0A7W8PCC9-F1
#
_entry.id   AF-A0A7W8PCC9-F1
#
_cell.length_a   1.000
_cell.length_b   1.000
_cell.length_c   1.000
_cell.angle_alpha   90.00
_cell.angle_beta   90.00
_cell.angle_gamma   90.00
#
_symmetry.space_group_name_H-M   'P 1'
#
loop_
_entity.id
_entity.type
_entity.pdbx_description
1 polymer ?
#
loop_
_entity_poly.entity_id
_entity_poly.type
_entity_poly.pdbx_seq_one_letter_code
_entity_poly.pdbx_strand_id
1 'polypeptide(L)'
;MVIRAANVPEPAGREKIDPEIERLIDAHTPRLNPVIANGIAVEHMQQVHVINYIDSVFRAAAKGFPEWLTYEGCRVCAPPEEYGEASRKQGNSRRTIDIARSDLYLVKFRFRFRDEEIERSMYLPFVGEAGSIMLRGKRFFISPVLSDPIISVGAESVFVRLLRDLLTFRRVTHYFVANGRVDQASVAWSLVYHNTQKKMKNVQPTVKMHSTMAHYLFCKYGLVRTFELFAGCTPVVGGTEITEEQYPPDAWVICRSRQFKPKGFLKSLYEPSRLRIAVRREEYTRLMVRNLIGGLFYVVDHFPSRVLPEYVNNLTPAWRDNTRTWILLMGHVLFSGDMPEGVLADEINKHFKSLDEYVDSFVLKKFNAIGMPVSDLYQFFAVVVEKISEWIFEGAGHINSMYDKELSVLYFVLQDITRAIMGLYYKVTSVEKKDLTRKDVEDRMRNTIMTGLIYRITRQHPEVTPQSSSGDNKALKITGVLVPQSDSSRQGGRKKRTALDDPTKFLHVSMAEVGGYSNLPKSGPTGDRRLSPWLQLDPSGRVLRNPKFIAMLERIQGEITRSR
;
A
#
# COMPACT_ATOMS: atom_id res chain seq x y z
N MET A 1 -1.68 42.33 0.33
CA MET A 1 -2.80 43.29 0.21
C MET A 1 -4.07 42.55 0.60
N VAL A 2 -4.56 42.80 1.81
CA VAL A 2 -5.64 42.03 2.46
C VAL A 2 -6.96 42.43 1.80
N ILE A 3 -7.67 41.48 1.19
CA ILE A 3 -9.04 41.70 0.72
C ILE A 3 -9.93 41.74 1.97
N ARG A 4 -10.21 42.95 2.46
CA ARG A 4 -11.33 43.21 3.35
C ARG A 4 -12.60 43.02 2.54
N ALA A 5 -13.41 42.02 2.89
CA ALA A 5 -14.77 41.92 2.40
C ALA A 5 -15.54 43.17 2.81
N ALA A 6 -16.10 43.85 1.81
CA ALA A 6 -16.89 45.06 1.97
C ALA A 6 -18.16 44.79 2.80
N ASN A 7 -18.44 45.73 3.71
CA ASN A 7 -19.74 46.10 4.29
C ASN A 7 -20.87 45.07 4.14
N VAL A 8 -20.93 44.12 5.07
CA VAL A 8 -22.18 43.47 5.47
C VAL A 8 -22.74 44.29 6.64
N PRO A 9 -24.00 44.77 6.61
CA PRO A 9 -24.60 45.44 7.76
C PRO A 9 -24.62 44.47 8.95
N GLU A 10 -24.06 44.87 10.09
CA GLU A 10 -24.11 44.08 11.32
C GLU A 10 -25.57 43.81 11.72
N PRO A 11 -25.94 42.57 12.06
CA PRO A 11 -27.24 42.30 12.65
C PRO A 11 -27.32 43.00 14.00
N ALA A 12 -28.27 43.93 14.14
CA ALA A 12 -28.56 44.64 15.37
C ALA A 12 -28.90 43.64 16.48
N GLY A 13 -28.05 43.54 17.51
CA GLY A 13 -28.33 42.73 18.69
C GLY A 13 -27.20 41.88 19.26
N ARG A 14 -25.92 42.09 18.91
CA ARG A 14 -24.82 41.55 19.72
C ARG A 14 -24.47 42.52 20.83
N GLU A 15 -24.70 42.13 22.08
CA GLU A 15 -24.03 42.73 23.23
C GLU A 15 -22.53 42.77 22.92
N LYS A 16 -21.95 43.98 22.87
CA LYS A 16 -20.52 44.13 22.65
C LYS A 16 -19.81 43.58 23.89
N ILE A 17 -19.09 42.49 23.72
CA ILE A 17 -18.13 42.00 24.72
C ILE A 17 -17.17 43.15 25.02
N ASP A 18 -16.83 43.32 26.30
CA ASP A 18 -15.85 44.33 26.74
C ASP A 18 -14.54 44.16 25.93
N PRO A 19 -14.02 45.22 25.28
CA PRO A 19 -12.82 45.13 24.45
C PRO A 19 -11.58 44.57 25.17
N GLU A 20 -11.46 44.78 26.48
CA GLU A 20 -10.37 44.20 27.28
C GLU A 20 -10.59 42.72 27.53
N ILE A 21 -11.85 42.29 27.75
CA ILE A 21 -12.19 40.85 27.80
C ILE A 21 -11.92 40.20 26.44
N GLU A 22 -12.27 40.84 25.33
CA GLU A 22 -11.96 40.35 23.98
C GLU A 22 -10.45 40.20 23.77
N ARG A 23 -9.66 41.21 24.16
CA ARG A 23 -8.19 41.16 24.11
C ARG A 23 -7.61 40.02 24.94
N LEU A 24 -8.12 39.81 26.16
CA LEU A 24 -7.67 38.74 27.05
C LEU A 24 -8.07 37.36 26.51
N ILE A 25 -9.29 37.20 25.99
CA ILE A 25 -9.75 35.97 25.33
C ILE A 25 -8.85 35.67 24.13
N ASP A 26 -8.55 36.65 23.28
CA ASP A 26 -7.71 36.47 22.11
C ASP A 26 -6.24 36.16 22.44
N ALA A 27 -5.72 36.73 23.55
CA ALA A 27 -4.36 36.48 24.01
C ALA A 27 -4.19 35.10 24.66
N HIS A 28 -5.22 34.60 25.34
CA HIS A 28 -5.14 33.36 26.13
C HIS A 28 -5.84 32.15 25.48
N THR A 29 -6.68 32.34 24.46
CA THR A 29 -7.34 31.23 23.75
C THR A 29 -6.45 30.70 22.64
N PRO A 30 -6.11 29.40 22.63
CA PRO A 30 -5.34 28.81 21.55
C PRO A 30 -6.04 28.98 20.20
N ARG A 31 -5.34 29.57 19.22
CA ARG A 31 -5.86 29.74 17.86
C ARG A 31 -6.07 28.37 17.21
N LEU A 32 -7.23 28.19 16.57
CA LEU A 32 -7.52 26.97 15.81
C LEU A 32 -6.60 26.89 14.59
N ASN A 33 -6.18 25.68 14.22
CA ASN A 33 -5.49 25.47 12.96
C ASN A 33 -6.48 25.72 11.79
N PRO A 34 -6.24 26.71 10.92
CA PRO A 34 -7.16 27.04 9.83
C PRO A 34 -7.34 25.90 8.83
N VAL A 35 -6.33 25.04 8.63
CA VAL A 35 -6.42 23.87 7.74
C VAL A 35 -7.43 22.87 8.28
N ILE A 36 -7.39 22.60 9.59
CA ILE A 36 -8.35 21.69 10.25
C ILE A 36 -9.73 22.34 10.34
N ALA A 37 -9.82 23.60 10.77
CA ALA A 37 -11.08 24.30 10.97
C ALA A 37 -11.85 24.55 9.66
N ASN A 38 -11.16 24.76 8.53
CA ASN A 38 -11.79 24.90 7.22
C ASN A 38 -11.97 23.56 6.49
N GLY A 39 -11.38 22.49 7.00
CA GLY A 39 -11.40 21.16 6.41
C GLY A 39 -10.25 20.96 5.44
N ILE A 40 -9.33 20.05 5.79
CA ILE A 40 -8.15 19.72 5.00
C ILE A 40 -8.48 19.27 3.57
N ALA A 41 -9.68 18.71 3.36
CA ALA A 41 -10.17 18.36 2.03
C ALA A 41 -10.23 19.57 1.08
N VAL A 42 -10.48 20.79 1.58
CA VAL A 42 -10.51 22.01 0.75
C VAL A 42 -9.15 22.29 0.12
N GLU A 43 -8.06 22.03 0.85
CA GLU A 43 -6.69 22.21 0.36
C GLU A 43 -6.25 21.05 -0.53
N HIS A 44 -6.51 19.81 -0.09
CA HIS A 44 -6.07 18.61 -0.80
C HIS A 44 -6.87 18.37 -2.10
N MET A 45 -8.16 18.71 -2.14
CA MET A 45 -9.04 18.48 -3.30
C MET A 45 -9.17 19.70 -4.23
N GLN A 46 -8.22 20.65 -4.16
CA GLN A 46 -8.12 21.68 -5.18
C GLN A 46 -7.98 21.04 -6.56
N GLN A 47 -8.63 21.63 -7.56
CA GLN A 47 -8.68 21.10 -8.92
C GLN A 47 -7.28 20.77 -9.48
N VAL A 48 -6.30 21.64 -9.23
CA VAL A 48 -4.91 21.41 -9.65
C VAL A 48 -4.31 20.15 -9.02
N HIS A 49 -4.55 19.90 -7.74
CA HIS A 49 -4.05 18.72 -7.02
C HIS A 49 -4.74 17.43 -7.51
N VAL A 50 -6.05 17.48 -7.75
CA VAL A 50 -6.83 16.35 -8.26
C VAL A 50 -6.37 15.96 -9.68
N ILE A 51 -6.19 16.94 -10.57
CA ILE A 51 -5.69 16.69 -11.94
C ILE A 51 -4.26 16.15 -11.89
N ASN A 52 -3.37 16.80 -11.15
CA ASN A 52 -1.96 16.38 -11.05
C ASN A 52 -1.83 14.96 -10.49
N TYR A 53 -2.66 14.61 -9.51
CA TYR A 53 -2.69 13.26 -8.96
C TYR A 53 -3.09 12.24 -10.04
N ILE A 54 -4.24 12.43 -10.70
CA ILE A 54 -4.71 11.49 -11.74
C ILE A 54 -3.76 11.43 -12.95
N ASP A 55 -3.20 12.57 -13.37
CA ASP A 55 -2.20 12.62 -14.45
C ASP A 55 -0.94 11.82 -14.08
N SER A 56 -0.47 11.96 -12.84
CA SER A 56 0.66 11.18 -12.31
C SER A 56 0.37 9.67 -12.31
N VAL A 57 -0.86 9.29 -11.94
CA VAL A 57 -1.30 7.89 -11.97
C VAL A 57 -1.32 7.34 -13.40
N PHE A 58 -1.85 8.10 -14.36
CA PHE A 58 -1.82 7.71 -15.78
C PHE A 58 -0.39 7.61 -16.32
N ARG A 59 0.50 8.56 -16.00
CA ARG A 59 1.91 8.50 -16.39
C ARG A 59 2.61 7.27 -15.81
N ALA A 60 2.33 6.93 -14.56
CA ALA A 60 2.88 5.73 -13.93
C ALA A 60 2.38 4.43 -14.58
N ALA A 61 1.10 4.38 -14.97
CA ALA A 61 0.53 3.27 -15.74
C ALA A 61 1.11 3.20 -17.17
N ALA A 62 1.27 4.35 -17.83
CA ALA A 62 1.70 4.46 -19.21
C ALA A 62 3.14 4.00 -19.45
N LYS A 63 4.00 4.01 -18.42
CA LYS A 63 5.37 3.47 -18.50
C LYS A 63 5.41 1.99 -18.91
N GLY A 64 4.36 1.22 -18.60
CA GLY A 64 4.25 -0.18 -19.00
C GLY A 64 3.22 -0.41 -20.10
N PHE A 65 2.74 0.63 -20.79
CA PHE A 65 1.93 0.41 -21.97
C PHE A 65 2.78 -0.17 -23.11
N PRO A 66 2.19 -1.02 -23.97
CA PRO A 66 2.83 -1.44 -25.20
C PRO A 66 3.18 -0.25 -26.10
N GLU A 67 4.21 -0.39 -26.93
CA GLU A 67 4.71 0.67 -27.83
C GLU A 67 3.63 1.31 -28.71
N TRP A 68 2.59 0.55 -29.05
CA TRP A 68 1.47 1.02 -29.88
C TRP A 68 0.49 1.94 -29.14
N LEU A 69 0.59 2.12 -27.82
CA LEU A 69 -0.26 3.02 -27.03
C LEU A 69 0.57 3.93 -26.15
N THR A 70 0.40 5.24 -26.32
CA THR A 70 1.04 6.25 -25.46
C THR A 70 -0.01 7.15 -24.81
N TYR A 71 0.29 7.64 -23.62
CA TYR A 71 -0.52 8.64 -22.92
C TYR A 71 0.10 10.02 -23.09
N GLU A 72 -0.66 10.98 -23.61
CA GLU A 72 -0.15 12.32 -23.98
C GLU A 72 -0.43 13.39 -22.93
N GLY A 73 -1.28 13.07 -21.95
CA GLY A 73 -1.67 13.99 -20.89
C GLY A 73 -3.18 14.20 -20.83
N CYS A 74 -3.57 15.22 -20.06
CA CYS A 74 -4.96 15.55 -19.85
C CYS A 74 -5.21 17.06 -19.90
N ARG A 75 -6.46 17.44 -20.15
CA ARG A 75 -6.93 18.82 -20.06
C ARG A 75 -8.35 18.89 -19.55
N VAL A 76 -8.67 19.99 -18.88
CA VAL A 76 -10.05 20.30 -18.50
C VAL A 76 -10.86 20.63 -19.75
N CYS A 77 -12.08 20.11 -19.83
CA CYS A 77 -13.00 20.38 -20.92
C CYS A 77 -13.62 21.77 -20.78
N ALA A 78 -13.91 22.43 -21.90
CA ALA A 78 -14.74 23.62 -21.91
C ALA A 78 -16.23 23.26 -21.70
N PRO A 79 -17.07 24.18 -21.20
CA PRO A 79 -18.49 23.89 -20.97
C PRO A 79 -19.26 23.32 -22.18
N PRO A 80 -19.02 23.76 -23.44
CA PRO A 80 -19.67 23.15 -24.60
C PRO A 80 -19.26 21.68 -24.83
N GLU A 81 -18.00 21.34 -24.55
CA GLU A 81 -17.50 19.95 -24.67
C GLU A 81 -18.13 19.06 -23.60
N GLU A 82 -18.26 19.59 -22.38
CA GLU A 82 -18.94 18.91 -21.28
C GLU A 82 -20.41 18.65 -21.59
N TYR A 83 -21.13 19.66 -22.10
CA TYR A 83 -22.51 19.51 -22.53
C TYR A 83 -22.65 18.45 -23.64
N GLY A 84 -21.72 18.43 -24.60
CA GLY A 84 -21.66 17.44 -25.67
C GLY A 84 -21.51 16.01 -25.14
N GLU A 85 -20.62 15.79 -24.17
CA GLU A 85 -20.41 14.46 -23.58
C GLU A 85 -21.56 14.05 -22.65
N ALA A 86 -22.10 14.99 -21.86
CA ALA A 86 -23.24 14.74 -20.97
C ALA A 86 -24.54 14.43 -21.73
N SER A 87 -24.74 15.05 -22.90
CA SER A 87 -25.91 14.85 -23.76
C SER A 87 -25.74 13.73 -24.81
N ARG A 88 -24.62 13.01 -24.76
CA ARG A 88 -24.29 11.93 -25.69
C ARG A 88 -25.34 10.82 -25.64
N LYS A 89 -25.93 10.48 -26.78
CA LYS A 89 -26.88 9.35 -26.88
C LYS A 89 -26.16 8.04 -26.54
N GLN A 90 -26.67 7.31 -25.56
CA GLN A 90 -26.28 5.92 -25.33
C GLN A 90 -27.23 5.00 -26.10
N GLY A 91 -26.76 4.45 -27.22
CA GLY A 91 -27.56 3.56 -28.07
C GLY A 91 -28.84 4.23 -28.60
N ASN A 92 -29.95 3.49 -28.57
CA ASN A 92 -31.27 3.97 -29.02
C ASN A 92 -32.03 4.78 -27.96
N SER A 93 -31.42 5.13 -26.83
CA SER A 93 -32.07 5.90 -25.78
C SER A 93 -32.29 7.38 -26.18
N ARG A 94 -33.35 7.99 -25.65
CA ARG A 94 -33.56 9.43 -25.72
C ARG A 94 -32.40 10.13 -25.00
N ARG A 95 -31.99 11.31 -25.50
CA ARG A 95 -31.00 12.16 -24.80
C ARG A 95 -31.59 12.54 -23.44
N THR A 96 -31.00 12.04 -22.37
CA THR A 96 -31.32 12.40 -20.99
C THR A 96 -30.09 13.06 -20.39
N ILE A 97 -30.29 14.20 -19.73
CA ILE A 97 -29.24 14.93 -19.02
C ILE A 97 -29.70 15.04 -17.58
N ASP A 98 -28.83 14.68 -16.64
CA ASP A 98 -29.06 14.93 -15.22
C ASP A 98 -28.83 16.41 -14.95
N ILE A 99 -29.90 17.14 -14.60
CA ILE A 99 -29.86 18.56 -14.27
C ILE A 99 -29.57 18.80 -12.78
N ALA A 100 -29.51 17.74 -11.96
CA ALA A 100 -29.25 17.88 -10.55
C ALA A 100 -27.78 18.30 -10.33
N ARG A 101 -27.58 19.32 -9.48
CA ARG A 101 -26.25 19.87 -9.20
C ARG A 101 -25.27 18.77 -8.77
N SER A 102 -24.13 18.74 -9.45
CA SER A 102 -22.97 17.94 -9.09
C SER A 102 -21.73 18.83 -9.14
N ASP A 103 -20.91 18.81 -8.10
CA ASP A 103 -19.67 19.58 -8.02
C ASP A 103 -18.54 18.76 -8.69
N LEU A 104 -18.66 18.60 -10.01
CA LEU A 104 -17.75 17.87 -10.88
C LEU A 104 -17.35 18.74 -12.08
N TYR A 105 -16.19 18.46 -12.66
CA TYR A 105 -15.78 19.01 -13.96
C TYR A 105 -15.28 17.89 -14.86
N LEU A 106 -15.49 18.04 -16.16
CA LEU A 106 -15.07 17.03 -17.13
C LEU A 106 -13.59 17.23 -17.49
N VAL A 107 -12.82 16.15 -17.44
CA VAL A 107 -11.42 16.11 -17.90
C VAL A 107 -11.30 15.13 -19.04
N LYS A 108 -10.57 15.54 -20.07
CA LYS A 108 -10.27 14.76 -21.25
C LYS A 108 -8.82 14.27 -21.20
N PHE A 109 -8.65 12.96 -21.30
CA PHE A 109 -7.40 12.23 -21.32
C PHE A 109 -7.08 11.83 -22.75
N ARG A 110 -5.86 12.16 -23.21
CA ARG A 110 -5.40 11.93 -24.57
C ARG A 110 -4.45 10.75 -24.63
N PHE A 111 -4.69 9.89 -25.61
CA PHE A 111 -3.86 8.73 -25.92
C PHE A 111 -3.55 8.74 -27.41
N ARG A 112 -2.41 8.19 -27.80
CA ARG A 112 -2.07 7.94 -29.20
C ARG A 112 -1.92 6.45 -29.43
N PHE A 113 -2.71 5.92 -30.36
CA PHE A 113 -2.70 4.53 -30.79
C PHE A 113 -2.22 4.45 -32.24
N ARG A 114 -1.02 3.88 -32.48
CA ARG A 114 -0.44 3.77 -33.85
C ARG A 114 -0.59 5.08 -34.67
N ASP A 115 -0.21 6.20 -34.08
CA ASP A 115 -0.32 7.56 -34.64
C ASP A 115 -1.73 8.16 -34.77
N GLU A 116 -2.78 7.46 -34.33
CA GLU A 116 -4.14 8.00 -34.22
C GLU A 116 -4.45 8.50 -32.81
N GLU A 117 -5.07 9.67 -32.70
CA GLU A 117 -5.51 10.22 -31.41
C GLU A 117 -6.79 9.53 -30.92
N ILE A 118 -6.77 9.10 -29.66
CA ILE A 118 -7.89 8.55 -28.92
C ILE A 118 -8.11 9.41 -27.67
N GLU A 119 -9.34 9.90 -27.50
CA GLU A 119 -9.72 10.68 -26.33
C GLU A 119 -10.68 9.91 -25.41
N ARG A 120 -10.50 10.07 -24.10
CA ARG A 120 -11.45 9.59 -23.08
C ARG A 120 -11.73 10.66 -22.07
N SER A 121 -13.02 10.87 -21.79
CA SER A 121 -13.47 11.87 -20.84
C SER A 121 -13.91 11.22 -19.53
N MET A 122 -13.58 11.84 -18.40
CA MET A 122 -14.01 11.42 -17.07
C MET A 122 -14.29 12.63 -16.19
N TYR A 123 -15.34 12.54 -15.37
CA TYR A 123 -15.61 13.54 -14.34
C TYR A 123 -14.66 13.40 -13.17
N LEU A 124 -14.03 14.52 -12.78
CA LEU A 124 -13.25 14.64 -11.55
C LEU A 124 -13.95 15.60 -10.57
N PRO A 125 -13.80 15.39 -9.26
CA PRO A 125 -14.48 16.19 -8.25
C PRO A 125 -13.74 17.49 -7.94
N PHE A 126 -14.49 18.48 -7.49
CA PHE A 126 -13.98 19.59 -6.68
C PHE A 126 -14.84 19.73 -5.42
N VAL A 127 -14.35 20.46 -4.43
CA VAL A 127 -15.06 20.65 -3.16
C VAL A 127 -15.32 22.12 -2.89
N GLY A 128 -16.46 22.39 -2.26
CA GLY A 128 -16.79 23.68 -1.67
C GLY A 128 -16.29 23.82 -0.23
N GLU A 129 -16.91 24.72 0.52
CA GLU A 129 -16.56 24.99 1.91
C GLU A 129 -16.65 23.73 2.80
N ALA A 130 -15.75 23.61 3.77
CA ALA A 130 -15.71 22.51 4.73
C ALA A 130 -15.52 21.12 4.09
N GLY A 131 -15.04 21.06 2.85
CA GLY A 131 -14.94 19.81 2.08
C GLY A 131 -16.28 19.29 1.58
N SER A 132 -17.29 20.17 1.42
CA SER A 132 -18.60 19.78 0.90
C SER A 132 -18.54 19.44 -0.59
N ILE A 133 -19.30 18.43 -1.01
CA ILE A 133 -19.47 18.07 -2.42
C ILE A 133 -20.94 17.73 -2.70
N MET A 134 -21.51 18.32 -3.76
CA MET A 134 -22.81 17.97 -4.28
C MET A 134 -22.68 16.85 -5.31
N LEU A 135 -23.49 15.80 -5.21
CA LEU A 135 -23.59 14.73 -6.22
C LEU A 135 -25.05 14.40 -6.45
N ARG A 136 -25.54 14.63 -7.67
CA ARG A 136 -26.94 14.42 -8.06
C ARG A 136 -27.93 15.07 -7.09
N GLY A 137 -27.67 16.33 -6.72
CA GLY A 137 -28.52 17.10 -5.81
C GLY A 137 -28.41 16.74 -4.33
N LYS A 138 -27.59 15.75 -3.94
CA LYS A 138 -27.34 15.41 -2.54
C LYS A 138 -26.00 15.96 -2.07
N ARG A 139 -25.97 16.53 -0.87
CA ARG A 139 -24.75 17.06 -0.25
C ARG A 139 -24.04 15.98 0.58
N PHE A 140 -22.73 15.88 0.39
CA PHE A 140 -21.82 15.04 1.15
C PHE A 140 -20.66 15.89 1.69
N PHE A 141 -19.96 15.37 2.70
CA PHE A 141 -18.73 15.96 3.23
C PHE A 141 -17.61 14.94 3.19
N ILE A 142 -16.42 15.41 2.78
CA ILE A 142 -15.21 14.61 2.70
C ILE A 142 -14.40 14.80 3.98
N SER A 143 -14.27 13.72 4.75
CA SER A 143 -13.43 13.66 5.95
C SER A 143 -12.06 13.07 5.60
N PRO A 144 -10.95 13.51 6.22
CA PRO A 144 -9.67 12.86 6.04
C PRO A 144 -9.66 11.45 6.67
N VAL A 145 -8.84 10.58 6.09
CA VAL A 145 -8.53 9.26 6.66
C VAL A 145 -7.17 9.34 7.34
N LEU A 146 -7.10 9.01 8.64
CA LEU A 146 -5.82 8.87 9.32
C LEU A 146 -5.19 7.55 8.90
N SER A 147 -4.10 7.62 8.14
CA SER A 147 -3.47 6.43 7.57
C SER A 147 -1.96 6.49 7.63
N ASP A 148 -1.31 5.32 7.65
CA ASP A 148 0.14 5.30 7.49
C ASP A 148 0.53 5.71 6.05
N PRO A 149 1.65 6.43 5.85
CA PRO A 149 2.01 6.97 4.54
C PRO A 149 2.19 5.92 3.44
N ILE A 150 2.79 4.77 3.78
CA ILE A 150 3.08 3.67 2.85
C ILE A 150 3.09 2.29 3.52
N ILE A 151 3.78 2.14 4.66
CA ILE A 151 3.85 0.89 5.42
C ILE A 151 2.93 1.00 6.63
N SER A 152 1.91 0.12 6.70
CA SER A 152 1.04 -0.04 7.86
C SER A 152 1.39 -1.34 8.58
N VAL A 153 1.86 -1.24 9.81
CA VAL A 153 2.20 -2.42 10.63
C VAL A 153 1.00 -2.83 11.46
N GLY A 154 0.52 -4.06 11.28
CA GLY A 154 -0.51 -4.68 12.11
C GLY A 154 0.08 -5.72 13.08
N ALA A 155 -0.78 -6.36 13.86
CA ALA A 155 -0.35 -7.30 14.92
C ALA A 155 0.34 -8.57 14.39
N GLU A 156 -0.05 -9.06 13.21
CA GLU A 156 0.51 -10.28 12.61
C GLU A 156 1.01 -10.08 11.17
N SER A 157 0.80 -8.89 10.61
CA SER A 157 1.05 -8.61 9.20
C SER A 157 1.42 -7.17 8.96
N VAL A 158 2.23 -6.95 7.94
CA VAL A 158 2.62 -5.62 7.47
C VAL A 158 1.98 -5.38 6.09
N PHE A 159 1.25 -4.28 5.96
CA PHE A 159 0.60 -3.89 4.71
C PHE A 159 1.42 -2.78 4.04
N VAL A 160 1.59 -2.87 2.73
CA VAL A 160 2.37 -1.90 1.95
C VAL A 160 1.52 -1.43 0.80
N ARG A 161 1.21 -0.14 0.82
CA ARG A 161 0.36 0.51 -0.17
C ARG A 161 1.20 0.97 -1.35
N LEU A 162 1.16 0.21 -2.44
CA LEU A 162 1.72 0.62 -3.72
C LEU A 162 0.60 1.25 -4.57
N LEU A 163 0.98 1.95 -5.64
CA LEU A 163 -0.03 2.53 -6.53
C LEU A 163 -0.84 1.46 -7.27
N ARG A 164 -0.17 0.37 -7.65
CA ARG A 164 -0.73 -0.72 -8.46
C ARG A 164 -1.40 -1.82 -7.64
N ASP A 165 -1.00 -1.98 -6.38
CA ASP A 165 -1.41 -3.10 -5.54
C ASP A 165 -1.27 -2.79 -4.04
N LEU A 166 -1.95 -3.56 -3.20
CA LEU A 166 -1.79 -3.54 -1.75
C LEU A 166 -1.19 -4.86 -1.30
N LEU A 167 0.12 -4.86 -1.02
CA LEU A 167 0.82 -6.08 -0.61
C LEU A 167 0.67 -6.31 0.90
N THR A 168 0.40 -7.55 1.29
CA THR A 168 0.34 -7.96 2.70
C THR A 168 1.44 -8.97 2.98
N PHE A 169 2.37 -8.62 3.87
CA PHE A 169 3.48 -9.44 4.30
C PHE A 169 3.19 -10.06 5.66
N ARG A 170 3.60 -11.31 5.82
CA ARG A 170 3.52 -12.08 7.06
C ARG A 170 4.85 -12.81 7.28
N ARG A 171 5.03 -13.38 8.46
CA ARG A 171 6.16 -14.27 8.75
C ARG A 171 5.69 -15.68 9.06
N VAL A 172 6.54 -16.65 8.76
CA VAL A 172 6.41 -18.04 9.24
C VAL A 172 7.74 -18.45 9.85
N THR A 173 7.69 -19.11 11.00
CA THR A 173 8.90 -19.64 11.64
C THR A 173 9.35 -20.90 10.92
N HIS A 174 10.63 -20.94 10.54
CA HIS A 174 11.27 -22.12 9.99
C HIS A 174 12.56 -22.44 10.77
N TYR A 175 12.87 -23.73 10.89
CA TYR A 175 13.98 -24.21 11.70
C TYR A 175 15.01 -24.89 10.82
N PHE A 176 16.28 -24.60 11.05
CA PHE A 176 17.42 -25.23 10.38
C PHE A 176 18.49 -25.57 11.41
N VAL A 177 19.53 -26.31 11.00
CA VAL A 177 20.64 -26.68 11.88
C VAL A 177 21.87 -25.89 11.50
N ALA A 178 22.49 -25.19 12.46
CA ALA A 178 23.74 -24.45 12.33
C ALA A 178 24.78 -25.01 13.31
N ASN A 179 25.91 -25.53 12.80
CA ASN A 179 26.95 -26.21 13.59
C ASN A 179 26.38 -27.19 14.64
N GLY A 180 25.45 -28.06 14.20
CA GLY A 180 24.81 -29.07 15.04
C GLY A 180 23.70 -28.56 15.97
N ARG A 181 23.50 -27.24 16.11
CA ARG A 181 22.43 -26.66 16.94
C ARG A 181 21.24 -26.26 16.08
N VAL A 182 20.03 -26.42 16.60
CA VAL A 182 18.82 -25.94 15.92
C VAL A 182 18.76 -24.41 16.09
N ASP A 183 18.68 -23.71 14.97
CA ASP A 183 18.41 -22.28 14.91
C ASP A 183 17.03 -22.04 14.27
N GLN A 184 16.46 -20.87 14.51
CA GLN A 184 15.16 -20.45 14.00
C GLN A 184 15.29 -19.18 13.17
N ALA A 185 14.58 -19.13 12.05
CA ALA A 185 14.46 -17.96 11.21
C ALA A 185 12.98 -17.57 11.03
N SER A 186 12.75 -16.27 10.97
CA SER A 186 11.44 -15.71 10.64
C SER A 186 11.37 -15.45 9.14
N VAL A 187 10.76 -16.37 8.40
CA VAL A 187 10.71 -16.32 6.94
C VAL A 187 9.55 -15.42 6.50
N ALA A 188 9.88 -14.28 5.90
CA ALA A 188 8.90 -13.35 5.35
C ALA A 188 8.23 -13.92 4.09
N TRP A 189 6.92 -13.79 3.98
CA TRP A 189 6.15 -14.24 2.82
C TRP A 189 4.98 -13.33 2.49
N SER A 190 4.53 -13.36 1.23
CA SER A 190 3.40 -12.58 0.73
C SER A 190 2.81 -13.22 -0.52
N LEU A 191 1.49 -13.14 -0.68
CA LEU A 191 0.80 -13.51 -1.92
C LEU A 191 0.83 -12.33 -2.89
N VAL A 192 1.99 -12.10 -3.50
CA VAL A 192 2.19 -10.98 -4.45
C VAL A 192 1.49 -11.25 -5.79
N TYR A 193 1.38 -12.51 -6.19
CA TYR A 193 0.68 -12.90 -7.42
C TYR A 193 -0.82 -13.08 -7.18
N HIS A 194 -1.62 -12.13 -7.67
CA HIS A 194 -3.08 -12.14 -7.55
C HIS A 194 -3.73 -12.91 -8.72
N ASN A 195 -3.69 -14.24 -8.70
CA ASN A 195 -4.49 -15.01 -9.66
C ASN A 195 -5.96 -15.02 -9.25
N THR A 196 -6.87 -14.93 -10.21
CA THR A 196 -8.30 -15.05 -9.93
C THR A 196 -8.56 -16.45 -9.39
N GLN A 197 -9.10 -16.55 -8.16
CA GLN A 197 -9.43 -17.83 -7.50
C GLN A 197 -10.19 -18.82 -8.42
N LYS A 198 -10.90 -18.33 -9.44
CA LYS A 198 -11.55 -19.16 -10.48
C LYS A 198 -10.59 -20.06 -11.28
N LYS A 199 -9.37 -19.60 -11.63
CA LYS A 199 -8.39 -20.45 -12.34
C LYS A 199 -7.75 -21.49 -11.42
N MET A 200 -7.59 -21.17 -10.13
CA MET A 200 -7.00 -22.06 -9.13
C MET A 200 -7.97 -23.12 -8.58
N LYS A 201 -9.30 -22.94 -8.69
CA LYS A 201 -10.28 -23.93 -8.20
C LYS A 201 -10.16 -25.32 -8.85
N ASN A 202 -9.65 -25.38 -10.08
CA ASN A 202 -9.55 -26.62 -10.84
C ASN A 202 -8.12 -27.20 -10.86
N VAL A 203 -7.22 -26.63 -10.05
CA VAL A 203 -5.78 -26.91 -10.12
C VAL A 203 -5.30 -27.36 -8.75
N GLN A 204 -4.80 -28.58 -8.65
CA GLN A 204 -4.20 -29.07 -7.41
C GLN A 204 -2.76 -28.52 -7.29
N PRO A 205 -2.44 -27.75 -6.24
CA PRO A 205 -1.08 -27.24 -6.06
C PRO A 205 -0.12 -28.41 -5.83
N THR A 206 1.06 -28.38 -6.46
CA THR A 206 2.09 -29.43 -6.30
C THR A 206 2.65 -29.48 -4.88
N VAL A 207 2.77 -28.30 -4.25
CA VAL A 207 3.21 -28.15 -2.88
C VAL A 207 2.42 -27.00 -2.25
N LYS A 208 1.98 -27.17 -1.00
CA LYS A 208 1.32 -26.10 -0.22
C LYS A 208 2.38 -25.32 0.56
N MET A 209 3.20 -24.55 -0.16
CA MET A 209 4.26 -23.70 0.38
C MET A 209 3.86 -22.22 0.26
N HIS A 210 4.30 -21.36 1.18
CA HIS A 210 4.15 -19.91 1.01
C HIS A 210 5.19 -19.36 0.01
N SER A 211 4.81 -18.38 -0.81
CA SER A 211 5.75 -17.62 -1.65
C SER A 211 6.56 -16.64 -0.80
N THR A 212 7.79 -17.01 -0.46
CA THR A 212 8.66 -16.27 0.45
C THR A 212 9.42 -15.16 -0.26
N MET A 213 9.74 -14.09 0.47
CA MET A 213 10.49 -12.96 -0.10
C MET A 213 11.91 -13.35 -0.48
N ALA A 214 12.55 -14.22 0.30
CA ALA A 214 13.85 -14.81 -0.05
C ALA A 214 13.79 -15.57 -1.39
N HIS A 215 12.73 -16.35 -1.64
CA HIS A 215 12.56 -17.07 -2.92
C HIS A 215 12.36 -16.10 -4.10
N TYR A 216 11.64 -14.99 -3.91
CA TYR A 216 11.58 -13.93 -4.93
C TYR A 216 12.96 -13.35 -5.26
N LEU A 217 13.80 -13.10 -4.25
CA LEU A 217 15.18 -12.62 -4.46
C LEU A 217 16.02 -13.66 -5.22
N PHE A 218 15.93 -14.94 -4.85
CA PHE A 218 16.66 -16.02 -5.54
C PHE A 218 16.21 -16.18 -7.00
N CYS A 219 14.93 -15.95 -7.31
CA CYS A 219 14.43 -15.94 -8.68
C CYS A 219 14.98 -14.78 -9.51
N LYS A 220 15.19 -13.60 -8.91
CA LYS A 220 15.70 -12.41 -9.63
C LYS A 220 17.21 -12.45 -9.81
N TYR A 221 17.95 -12.80 -8.77
CA TYR A 221 19.40 -12.61 -8.72
C TYR A 221 20.20 -13.93 -8.65
N GLY A 222 19.58 -15.05 -8.28
CA GLY A 222 20.29 -16.27 -7.91
C GLY A 222 20.68 -16.28 -6.43
N LEU A 223 21.25 -17.38 -5.96
CA LEU A 223 21.50 -17.58 -4.53
C LEU A 223 22.69 -16.75 -4.04
N VAL A 224 23.87 -16.94 -4.63
CA VAL A 224 25.13 -16.33 -4.17
C VAL A 224 25.03 -14.82 -4.33
N ARG A 225 24.56 -14.35 -5.49
CA ARG A 225 24.38 -12.92 -5.75
C ARG A 225 23.40 -12.25 -4.78
N THR A 226 22.35 -12.94 -4.34
CA THR A 226 21.42 -12.40 -3.33
C THR A 226 22.13 -12.15 -2.00
N PHE A 227 22.99 -13.07 -1.56
CA PHE A 227 23.77 -12.88 -0.34
C PHE A 227 24.80 -11.74 -0.49
N GLU A 228 25.46 -11.64 -1.64
CA GLU A 228 26.40 -10.54 -1.89
C GLU A 228 25.71 -9.17 -1.86
N LEU A 229 24.57 -9.04 -2.55
CA LEU A 229 23.84 -7.78 -2.69
C LEU A 229 23.22 -7.30 -1.38
N PHE A 230 22.61 -8.22 -0.61
CA PHE A 230 21.76 -7.83 0.51
C PHE A 230 22.33 -8.19 1.88
N ALA A 231 23.22 -9.19 1.96
CA ALA A 231 23.83 -9.61 3.22
C ALA A 231 25.32 -9.26 3.33
N GLY A 232 25.95 -8.81 2.24
CA GLY A 232 27.35 -8.43 2.18
C GLY A 232 28.29 -9.59 2.51
N CYS A 233 27.94 -10.81 2.08
CA CYS A 233 28.76 -12.01 2.24
C CYS A 233 28.65 -12.94 1.04
N THR A 234 29.65 -13.81 0.86
CA THR A 234 29.67 -14.82 -0.20
C THR A 234 29.59 -16.21 0.43
N PRO A 235 28.42 -16.85 0.42
CA PRO A 235 28.27 -18.18 1.00
C PRO A 235 28.96 -19.25 0.14
N VAL A 236 29.47 -20.28 0.79
CA VAL A 236 29.90 -21.52 0.13
C VAL A 236 28.75 -22.52 0.17
N VAL A 237 28.31 -23.00 -0.97
CA VAL A 237 27.16 -23.92 -1.07
C VAL A 237 27.63 -25.27 -1.58
N GLY A 238 27.12 -26.37 -1.02
CA GLY A 238 27.59 -27.71 -1.35
C GLY A 238 26.69 -28.78 -0.78
N GLY A 239 27.10 -30.03 -0.91
CA GLY A 239 26.48 -31.19 -0.31
C GLY A 239 27.25 -31.65 0.92
N THR A 240 27.58 -32.95 0.95
CA THR A 240 28.27 -33.59 2.07
C THR A 240 29.76 -33.24 2.16
N GLU A 241 30.34 -32.69 1.08
CA GLU A 241 31.73 -32.24 1.00
C GLU A 241 32.03 -31.03 1.87
N ILE A 242 31.03 -30.22 2.24
CA ILE A 242 31.20 -29.16 3.24
C ILE A 242 31.28 -29.83 4.62
N THR A 243 32.50 -30.11 5.07
CA THR A 243 32.80 -30.72 6.38
C THR A 243 33.45 -29.71 7.33
N GLU A 244 33.45 -30.06 8.62
CA GLU A 244 34.15 -29.30 9.66
C GLU A 244 35.68 -29.33 9.50
N GLU A 245 36.22 -30.24 8.68
CA GLU A 245 37.66 -30.27 8.39
C GLU A 245 38.04 -29.18 7.37
N GLN A 246 37.22 -29.00 6.33
CA GLN A 246 37.45 -27.98 5.30
C GLN A 246 36.99 -26.58 5.74
N TYR A 247 35.94 -26.51 6.56
CA TYR A 247 35.36 -25.28 7.08
C TYR A 247 35.27 -25.37 8.60
N PRO A 248 36.36 -25.05 9.31
CA PRO A 248 36.46 -25.32 10.73
C PRO A 248 35.44 -24.50 11.53
N PRO A 249 34.78 -25.09 12.55
CA PRO A 249 33.69 -24.45 13.27
C PRO A 249 34.09 -23.15 13.98
N ASP A 250 35.35 -22.94 14.31
CA ASP A 250 35.84 -21.70 14.92
C ASP A 250 35.67 -20.50 13.97
N ALA A 251 35.94 -20.68 12.67
CA ALA A 251 35.85 -19.62 11.66
C ALA A 251 34.56 -19.65 10.83
N TRP A 252 33.88 -20.80 10.75
CA TRP A 252 32.73 -21.00 9.87
C TRP A 252 31.49 -21.52 10.60
N VAL A 253 30.33 -21.18 10.04
CA VAL A 253 29.04 -21.74 10.42
C VAL A 253 28.48 -22.51 9.24
N ILE A 254 28.38 -23.84 9.40
CA ILE A 254 27.79 -24.75 8.44
C ILE A 254 26.31 -24.94 8.80
N CYS A 255 25.43 -24.55 7.88
CA CYS A 255 24.00 -24.69 8.00
C CYS A 255 23.47 -25.80 7.09
N ARG A 256 22.47 -26.54 7.57
CA ARG A 256 21.79 -27.63 6.86
C ARG A 256 20.31 -27.71 7.24
N SER A 257 19.52 -28.41 6.42
CA SER A 257 18.14 -28.75 6.74
C SER A 257 18.04 -29.51 8.07
N ARG A 258 16.94 -29.29 8.80
CA ARG A 258 16.60 -30.09 9.99
C ARG A 258 16.13 -31.51 9.64
N GLN A 259 15.95 -31.80 8.34
CA GLN A 259 15.53 -33.09 7.79
C GLN A 259 14.13 -33.56 8.21
N PHE A 260 13.29 -32.63 8.70
CA PHE A 260 11.88 -32.91 8.97
C PHE A 260 11.01 -32.57 7.77
N LYS A 261 9.99 -33.38 7.53
CA LYS A 261 8.97 -33.12 6.51
C LYS A 261 8.24 -31.80 6.81
N PRO A 262 8.26 -30.81 5.91
CA PRO A 262 7.59 -29.55 6.18
C PRO A 262 6.06 -29.69 6.06
N LYS A 263 5.35 -28.82 6.78
CA LYS A 263 3.89 -28.71 6.67
C LYS A 263 3.54 -28.22 5.27
N GLY A 264 2.76 -29.02 4.53
CA GLY A 264 2.33 -28.69 3.16
C GLY A 264 2.99 -29.53 2.06
N PHE A 265 3.95 -30.41 2.41
CA PHE A 265 4.48 -31.42 1.50
C PHE A 265 3.47 -32.56 1.28
N LEU A 266 3.06 -32.77 0.04
CA LEU A 266 1.93 -33.66 -0.29
C LEU A 266 2.32 -35.13 -0.49
N LYS A 267 3.58 -35.44 -0.84
CA LYS A 267 3.99 -36.84 -1.09
C LYS A 267 4.17 -37.61 0.23
N SER A 268 3.94 -38.92 0.19
CA SER A 268 4.06 -39.81 1.35
C SER A 268 5.51 -39.93 1.82
N LEU A 269 6.41 -40.35 0.92
CA LEU A 269 7.85 -40.46 1.18
C LEU A 269 8.51 -39.09 1.13
N TYR A 270 9.26 -38.75 2.19
CA TYR A 270 10.04 -37.54 2.30
C TYR A 270 11.52 -37.88 2.42
N GLU A 271 12.28 -37.56 1.38
CA GLU A 271 13.74 -37.67 1.38
C GLU A 271 14.31 -36.27 1.63
N PRO A 272 15.01 -36.04 2.76
CA PRO A 272 15.52 -34.72 3.08
C PRO A 272 16.72 -34.34 2.21
N SER A 273 16.86 -33.05 1.93
CA SER A 273 18.00 -32.55 1.16
C SER A 273 19.32 -32.73 1.92
N ARG A 274 20.39 -32.98 1.17
CA ARG A 274 21.78 -33.03 1.66
C ARG A 274 22.51 -31.70 1.50
N LEU A 275 21.82 -30.66 1.01
CA LEU A 275 22.39 -29.33 0.81
C LEU A 275 22.92 -28.76 2.13
N ARG A 276 24.14 -28.22 2.06
CA ARG A 276 24.81 -27.47 3.11
C ARG A 276 25.23 -26.11 2.57
N ILE A 277 25.26 -25.12 3.46
CA ILE A 277 25.76 -23.78 3.19
C ILE A 277 26.69 -23.38 4.32
N ALA A 278 27.90 -22.92 4.00
CA ALA A 278 28.87 -22.42 4.96
C ALA A 278 29.06 -20.91 4.77
N VAL A 279 29.05 -20.18 5.89
CA VAL A 279 29.28 -18.72 5.95
C VAL A 279 30.28 -18.40 7.05
N ARG A 280 31.00 -17.28 6.95
CA ARG A 280 31.94 -16.91 8.02
C ARG A 280 31.16 -16.62 9.30
N ARG A 281 31.74 -17.00 10.44
CA ARG A 281 31.10 -16.86 11.75
C ARG A 281 30.74 -15.41 12.08
N GLU A 282 31.59 -14.46 11.69
CA GLU A 282 31.33 -13.02 11.84
C GLU A 282 30.12 -12.56 11.02
N GLU A 283 29.96 -13.08 9.81
CA GLU A 283 28.85 -12.75 8.91
C GLU A 283 27.53 -13.39 9.38
N TYR A 284 27.58 -14.60 9.93
CA TYR A 284 26.41 -15.31 10.46
C TYR A 284 25.68 -14.53 11.57
N THR A 285 26.38 -13.64 12.29
CA THR A 285 25.76 -12.80 13.31
C THR A 285 24.73 -11.82 12.73
N ARG A 286 24.84 -11.48 11.44
CA ARG A 286 23.94 -10.55 10.76
C ARG A 286 22.56 -11.20 10.56
N LEU A 287 21.51 -10.46 10.93
CA LEU A 287 20.13 -10.94 10.86
C LEU A 287 19.72 -11.31 9.43
N MET A 288 20.10 -10.52 8.44
CA MET A 288 19.85 -10.80 7.02
C MET A 288 20.38 -12.17 6.60
N VAL A 289 21.61 -12.53 6.98
CA VAL A 289 22.23 -13.82 6.62
C VAL A 289 21.38 -14.97 7.16
N ARG A 290 21.00 -14.91 8.44
CA ARG A 290 20.16 -15.93 9.08
C ARG A 290 18.77 -16.04 8.45
N ASN A 291 18.16 -14.91 8.10
CA ASN A 291 16.83 -14.89 7.46
C ASN A 291 16.89 -15.42 6.01
N LEU A 292 17.95 -15.12 5.25
CA LEU A 292 18.16 -15.69 3.91
C LEU A 292 18.43 -17.19 3.97
N ILE A 293 19.25 -17.67 4.93
CA ILE A 293 19.48 -19.11 5.16
C ILE A 293 18.16 -19.80 5.54
N GLY A 294 17.37 -19.19 6.42
CA GLY A 294 16.04 -19.69 6.77
C GLY A 294 15.08 -19.76 5.57
N GLY A 295 15.09 -18.73 4.72
CA GLY A 295 14.32 -18.71 3.48
C GLY A 295 14.78 -19.76 2.46
N LEU A 296 16.09 -19.99 2.35
CA LEU A 296 16.68 -21.05 1.54
C LEU A 296 16.20 -22.42 2.00
N PHE A 297 16.40 -22.76 3.28
CA PHE A 297 15.99 -24.06 3.80
C PHE A 297 14.48 -24.26 3.80
N TYR A 298 13.70 -23.17 3.91
CA TYR A 298 12.26 -23.25 3.70
C TYR A 298 11.92 -23.73 2.28
N VAL A 299 12.58 -23.23 1.24
CA VAL A 299 12.36 -23.72 -0.14
C VAL A 299 12.91 -25.13 -0.32
N VAL A 300 14.13 -25.40 0.17
CA VAL A 300 14.81 -26.69 0.04
C VAL A 300 13.99 -27.82 0.68
N ASP A 301 13.46 -27.62 1.87
CA ASP A 301 12.67 -28.65 2.57
C ASP A 301 11.37 -28.97 1.84
N HIS A 302 10.81 -28.01 1.09
CA HIS A 302 9.61 -28.25 0.27
C HIS A 302 9.94 -28.91 -1.08
N PHE A 303 11.18 -28.77 -1.57
CA PHE A 303 11.65 -29.27 -2.86
C PHE A 303 13.01 -30.02 -2.75
N PRO A 304 13.15 -31.02 -1.87
CA PRO A 304 14.45 -31.55 -1.50
C PRO A 304 15.16 -32.29 -2.64
N SER A 305 14.41 -32.89 -3.57
CA SER A 305 14.97 -33.58 -4.75
C SER A 305 15.24 -32.66 -5.94
N ARG A 306 14.84 -31.39 -5.86
CA ARG A 306 14.98 -30.40 -6.96
C ARG A 306 16.03 -29.35 -6.66
N VAL A 307 16.39 -29.15 -5.39
CA VAL A 307 17.46 -28.25 -4.97
C VAL A 307 18.68 -29.07 -4.57
N LEU A 308 19.47 -29.45 -5.58
CA LEU A 308 20.72 -30.19 -5.40
C LEU A 308 21.92 -29.24 -5.45
N PRO A 309 23.02 -29.57 -4.75
CA PRO A 309 24.24 -28.76 -4.75
C PRO A 309 24.73 -28.39 -6.15
N GLU A 310 24.71 -29.33 -7.09
CA GLU A 310 25.10 -29.15 -8.49
C GLU A 310 24.28 -28.10 -9.27
N TYR A 311 23.01 -27.89 -8.89
CA TYR A 311 22.14 -26.90 -9.53
C TYR A 311 22.22 -25.52 -8.88
N VAL A 312 22.78 -25.43 -7.67
CA VAL A 312 22.84 -24.21 -6.87
C VAL A 312 24.25 -23.63 -6.82
N ASN A 313 25.28 -24.49 -6.78
CA ASN A 313 26.69 -24.13 -6.78
C ASN A 313 27.36 -24.59 -8.08
N ASN A 314 27.03 -23.92 -9.19
CA ASN A 314 27.78 -24.16 -10.42
C ASN A 314 29.07 -23.34 -10.38
N LEU A 315 30.20 -24.00 -10.17
CA LEU A 315 31.53 -23.37 -10.09
C LEU A 315 31.96 -22.71 -11.40
N THR A 316 31.28 -23.01 -12.50
CA THR A 316 31.47 -22.33 -13.78
C THR A 316 30.95 -20.89 -13.66
N PRO A 317 31.79 -19.85 -13.86
CA PRO A 317 31.38 -18.45 -13.70
C PRO A 317 30.13 -18.06 -14.49
N ALA A 318 29.88 -18.70 -15.64
CA ALA A 318 28.70 -18.48 -16.47
C ALA A 318 27.37 -18.95 -15.83
N TRP A 319 27.40 -19.83 -14.83
CA TRP A 319 26.22 -20.49 -14.26
C TRP A 319 26.08 -20.34 -12.73
N ARG A 320 26.99 -19.59 -12.09
CA ARG A 320 27.13 -19.42 -10.63
C ARG A 320 25.88 -18.90 -9.92
N ASP A 321 24.95 -18.28 -10.65
CA ASP A 321 23.69 -17.75 -10.14
C ASP A 321 22.52 -18.08 -11.08
N ASN A 322 22.42 -19.34 -11.50
CA ASN A 322 21.31 -19.77 -12.36
C ASN A 322 19.95 -19.57 -11.67
N THR A 323 19.17 -18.61 -12.18
CA THR A 323 17.84 -18.27 -11.67
C THR A 323 16.76 -19.27 -12.09
N ARG A 324 17.00 -20.09 -13.12
CA ARG A 324 16.00 -20.96 -13.74
C ARG A 324 15.43 -21.97 -12.75
N THR A 325 16.26 -22.58 -11.93
CA THR A 325 15.82 -23.52 -10.88
C THR A 325 14.85 -22.83 -9.94
N TRP A 326 15.19 -21.65 -9.43
CA TRP A 326 14.35 -20.88 -8.51
C TRP A 326 13.03 -20.46 -9.16
N ILE A 327 13.07 -20.01 -10.41
CA ILE A 327 11.90 -19.63 -11.23
C ILE A 327 10.93 -20.81 -11.38
N LEU A 328 11.44 -22.01 -11.72
CA LEU A 328 10.62 -23.22 -11.86
C LEU A 328 9.97 -23.62 -10.54
N LEU A 329 10.73 -23.58 -9.44
CA LEU A 329 10.19 -23.87 -8.12
C LEU A 329 9.11 -22.87 -7.72
N MET A 330 9.29 -21.57 -8.02
CA MET A 330 8.25 -20.56 -7.78
C MET A 330 7.01 -20.85 -8.64
N GLY A 331 7.22 -21.33 -9.88
CA GLY A 331 6.17 -21.81 -10.76
C GLY A 331 5.28 -22.87 -10.10
N HIS A 332 5.90 -23.90 -9.49
CA HIS A 332 5.17 -24.94 -8.76
C HIS A 332 4.46 -24.46 -7.48
N VAL A 333 4.88 -23.33 -6.92
CA VAL A 333 4.27 -22.73 -5.72
C VAL A 333 3.06 -21.86 -6.10
N LEU A 334 3.19 -21.05 -7.16
CA LEU A 334 2.16 -20.12 -7.59
C LEU A 334 1.14 -20.73 -8.58
N PHE A 335 1.50 -21.82 -9.24
CA PHE A 335 0.70 -22.46 -10.29
C PHE A 335 0.64 -23.99 -10.15
N SER A 336 -0.07 -24.68 -11.07
CA SER A 336 -0.10 -26.16 -11.09
C SER A 336 1.25 -26.73 -11.51
N GLY A 337 1.64 -27.87 -10.93
CA GLY A 337 2.67 -28.73 -11.52
C GLY A 337 2.20 -29.58 -12.69
N ASP A 338 0.91 -29.54 -13.04
CA ASP A 338 0.41 -30.17 -14.27
C ASP A 338 0.79 -29.37 -15.52
N MET A 339 1.28 -28.13 -15.35
CA MET A 339 1.76 -27.33 -16.47
C MET A 339 3.21 -27.70 -16.84
N PRO A 340 3.56 -27.73 -18.14
CA PRO A 340 4.92 -27.94 -18.57
C PRO A 340 5.88 -26.90 -17.96
N GLU A 341 7.09 -27.33 -17.60
CA GLU A 341 8.09 -26.48 -16.94
C GLU A 341 8.45 -25.22 -17.77
N GLY A 342 8.47 -25.33 -19.10
CA GLY A 342 8.66 -24.18 -19.98
C GLY A 342 7.59 -23.10 -19.80
N VAL A 343 6.32 -23.52 -19.72
CA VAL A 343 5.18 -22.61 -19.52
C VAL A 343 5.22 -21.99 -18.13
N LEU A 344 5.59 -22.77 -17.10
CA LEU A 344 5.77 -22.25 -15.74
C LEU A 344 6.82 -21.16 -15.68
N ALA A 345 7.97 -21.38 -16.33
CA ALA A 345 9.04 -20.40 -16.38
C ALA A 345 8.59 -19.12 -17.10
N ASP A 346 7.87 -19.24 -18.21
CA ASP A 346 7.35 -18.09 -18.96
C ASP A 346 6.33 -17.28 -18.16
N GLU A 347 5.41 -17.93 -17.46
CA GLU A 347 4.41 -17.25 -16.62
C GLU A 347 5.06 -16.54 -15.42
N ILE A 348 6.07 -17.15 -14.79
CA ILE A 348 6.84 -16.48 -13.73
C ILE A 348 7.64 -15.30 -14.29
N ASN A 349 8.27 -15.44 -15.45
CA ASN A 349 8.99 -14.32 -16.08
C ASN A 349 8.06 -13.16 -16.43
N LYS A 350 6.84 -13.44 -16.92
CA LYS A 350 5.81 -12.41 -17.14
C LYS A 350 5.42 -11.72 -15.82
N HIS A 351 5.26 -12.49 -14.74
CA HIS A 351 5.00 -11.94 -13.41
C HIS A 351 6.13 -11.02 -12.94
N PHE A 352 7.39 -11.43 -13.05
CA PHE A 352 8.54 -10.61 -12.65
C PHE A 352 8.65 -9.31 -13.46
N LYS A 353 8.39 -9.36 -14.77
CA LYS A 353 8.33 -8.14 -15.60
C LYS A 353 7.24 -7.17 -15.11
N SER A 354 6.08 -7.68 -14.70
CA SER A 354 5.03 -6.85 -14.11
C SER A 354 5.46 -6.26 -12.76
N LEU A 355 6.20 -7.00 -11.93
CA LEU A 355 6.67 -6.53 -10.62
C LEU A 355 7.71 -5.41 -10.71
N ASP A 356 8.56 -5.43 -11.74
CA ASP A 356 9.55 -4.36 -11.99
C ASP A 356 8.87 -2.97 -12.10
N GLU A 357 7.59 -2.93 -12.45
CA GLU A 357 6.84 -1.69 -12.62
C GLU A 357 5.98 -1.28 -11.41
N TYR A 358 5.99 -2.04 -10.30
CA TYR A 358 5.15 -1.78 -9.13
C TYR A 358 5.62 -0.60 -8.28
N VAL A 359 6.91 -0.28 -8.33
CA VAL A 359 7.53 0.83 -7.59
C VAL A 359 7.81 1.97 -8.56
N ASP A 360 6.92 2.95 -8.57
CA ASP A 360 7.06 4.15 -9.38
C ASP A 360 7.75 5.28 -8.61
N SER A 361 8.03 6.39 -9.30
CA SER A 361 8.66 7.58 -8.71
C SER A 361 7.87 8.19 -7.55
N PHE A 362 6.56 7.98 -7.47
CA PHE A 362 5.73 8.47 -6.37
C PHE A 362 5.91 7.60 -5.13
N VAL A 363 5.89 6.28 -5.30
CA VAL A 363 6.18 5.30 -4.26
C VAL A 363 7.60 5.49 -3.71
N LEU A 364 8.60 5.69 -4.59
CA LEU A 364 9.98 5.98 -4.19
C LEU A 364 10.11 7.25 -3.33
N LYS A 365 9.41 8.33 -3.68
CA LYS A 365 9.38 9.56 -2.86
C LYS A 365 8.79 9.30 -1.47
N LYS A 366 7.73 8.49 -1.38
CA LYS A 366 7.13 8.11 -0.08
C LYS A 366 8.08 7.26 0.76
N PHE A 367 8.79 6.31 0.16
CA PHE A 367 9.84 5.52 0.83
C PHE A 367 10.97 6.41 1.38
N ASN A 368 11.44 7.38 0.58
CA ASN A 368 12.43 8.35 1.03
C ASN A 368 11.92 9.21 2.20
N ALA A 369 10.65 9.65 2.15
CA ALA A 369 10.05 10.49 3.20
C ALA A 369 9.92 9.77 4.56
N ILE A 370 9.85 8.44 4.58
CA ILE A 370 9.86 7.64 5.81
C ILE A 370 11.26 7.17 6.23
N GLY A 371 12.32 7.67 5.57
CA GLY A 371 13.70 7.30 5.89
C GLY A 371 14.10 5.89 5.43
N MET A 372 13.39 5.32 4.44
CA MET A 372 13.67 3.99 3.90
C MET A 372 13.91 4.09 2.38
N PRO A 373 15.03 4.68 1.94
CA PRO A 373 15.33 4.78 0.51
C PRO A 373 15.51 3.37 -0.09
N VAL A 374 14.72 3.05 -1.11
CA VAL A 374 14.83 1.83 -1.92
C VAL A 374 14.89 2.23 -3.39
N SER A 375 15.55 1.47 -4.25
CA SER A 375 15.57 1.72 -5.71
C SER A 375 14.43 1.02 -6.46
N ASP A 376 14.00 -0.13 -5.96
CA ASP A 376 13.04 -1.01 -6.61
C ASP A 376 12.30 -1.90 -5.59
N LEU A 377 11.37 -2.72 -6.09
CA LEU A 377 10.58 -3.62 -5.26
C LEU A 377 11.42 -4.72 -4.58
N TYR A 378 12.52 -5.17 -5.19
CA TYR A 378 13.34 -6.26 -4.66
C TYR A 378 14.23 -5.78 -3.53
N GLN A 379 14.78 -4.57 -3.62
CA GLN A 379 15.40 -3.92 -2.46
C GLN A 379 14.41 -3.81 -1.30
N PHE A 380 13.16 -3.44 -1.58
CA PHE A 380 12.13 -3.44 -0.55
C PHE A 380 11.86 -4.84 0.01
N PHE A 381 11.80 -5.89 -0.82
CA PHE A 381 11.69 -7.27 -0.34
C PHE A 381 12.85 -7.68 0.57
N ALA A 382 14.08 -7.25 0.29
CA ALA A 382 15.22 -7.48 1.17
C ALA A 382 15.01 -6.80 2.54
N VAL A 383 14.56 -5.52 2.56
CA VAL A 383 14.22 -4.83 3.81
C VAL A 383 13.14 -5.59 4.59
N VAL A 384 12.13 -6.13 3.90
CA VAL A 384 11.10 -6.97 4.55
C VAL A 384 11.72 -8.24 5.13
N VAL A 385 12.60 -8.94 4.40
CA VAL A 385 13.29 -10.15 4.90
C VAL A 385 14.07 -9.85 6.18
N GLU A 386 14.71 -8.70 6.27
CA GLU A 386 15.46 -8.29 7.45
C GLU A 386 14.56 -7.87 8.62
N LYS A 387 13.59 -6.99 8.37
CA LYS A 387 12.87 -6.24 9.42
C LYS A 387 11.49 -6.77 9.78
N ILE A 388 10.93 -7.77 9.08
CA ILE A 388 9.54 -8.22 9.31
C ILE A 388 9.28 -8.59 10.78
N SER A 389 10.27 -9.17 11.46
CA SER A 389 10.13 -9.59 12.85
C SER A 389 10.19 -8.43 13.83
N GLU A 390 11.07 -7.46 13.57
CA GLU A 390 11.16 -6.20 14.31
C GLU A 390 9.85 -5.43 14.17
N TRP A 391 9.37 -5.22 12.93
CA TRP A 391 8.12 -4.52 12.67
C TRP A 391 6.93 -5.15 13.39
N ILE A 392 6.75 -6.48 13.28
CA ILE A 392 5.62 -7.14 13.94
C ILE A 392 5.73 -7.04 15.48
N PHE A 393 6.94 -7.11 16.03
CA PHE A 393 7.16 -7.05 17.47
C PHE A 393 6.97 -5.64 18.04
N GLU A 394 7.62 -4.63 17.45
CA GLU A 394 7.52 -3.23 17.85
C GLU A 394 6.15 -2.63 17.52
N GLY A 395 5.59 -3.03 16.37
CA GLY A 395 4.29 -2.57 15.91
C GLY A 395 3.17 -2.84 16.91
N ALA A 396 3.22 -3.97 17.63
CA ALA A 396 2.24 -4.30 18.66
C ALA A 396 2.04 -3.18 19.70
N GLY A 397 3.10 -2.42 20.03
CA GLY A 397 3.05 -1.30 20.97
C GLY A 397 2.57 0.02 20.36
N HIS A 398 2.62 0.17 19.04
CA HIS A 398 2.38 1.43 18.33
C HIS A 398 1.19 1.41 17.35
N ILE A 399 0.52 0.26 17.16
CA ILE A 399 -0.65 0.13 16.27
C ILE A 399 -1.74 1.19 16.52
N ASN A 400 -1.96 1.52 17.80
CA ASN A 400 -2.96 2.48 18.26
C ASN A 400 -2.45 3.94 18.32
N SER A 401 -1.17 4.18 18.02
CA SER A 401 -0.61 5.52 17.94
C SER A 401 -1.21 6.29 16.76
N MET A 402 -1.47 7.57 16.96
CA MET A 402 -1.87 8.51 15.91
C MET A 402 -0.69 9.33 15.37
N TYR A 403 0.50 9.15 15.95
CA TYR A 403 1.74 9.75 15.45
C TYR A 403 2.24 9.02 14.21
N ASP A 404 3.12 9.69 13.44
CA ASP A 404 3.73 9.18 12.21
C ASP A 404 2.75 8.78 11.10
N LYS A 405 1.49 9.21 11.24
CA LYS A 405 0.41 9.04 10.27
C LYS A 405 0.14 10.33 9.50
N GLU A 406 -0.51 10.19 8.35
CA GLU A 406 -0.94 11.30 7.50
C GLU A 406 -2.47 11.38 7.43
N LEU A 407 -2.98 12.60 7.26
CA LEU A 407 -4.38 12.88 6.92
C LEU A 407 -4.56 12.78 5.40
N SER A 408 -4.82 11.56 4.93
CA SER A 408 -4.94 11.27 3.51
C SER A 408 -6.37 11.50 3.00
N VAL A 409 -6.50 12.30 1.93
CA VAL A 409 -7.79 12.60 1.27
C VAL A 409 -7.81 12.06 -0.17
N LEU A 410 -6.93 12.58 -1.04
CA LEU A 410 -6.89 12.27 -2.48
C LEU A 410 -6.85 10.76 -2.76
N TYR A 411 -5.99 10.02 -2.06
CA TYR A 411 -5.83 8.58 -2.26
C TYR A 411 -7.13 7.80 -2.04
N PHE A 412 -7.89 8.14 -0.99
CA PHE A 412 -9.13 7.42 -0.64
C PHE A 412 -10.30 7.85 -1.52
N VAL A 413 -10.47 9.16 -1.74
CA VAL A 413 -11.56 9.68 -2.59
C VAL A 413 -11.40 9.23 -4.05
N LEU A 414 -10.16 9.20 -4.58
CA LEU A 414 -9.88 8.85 -5.97
C LEU A 414 -9.50 7.37 -6.17
N GLN A 415 -9.72 6.53 -5.15
CA GLN A 415 -9.32 5.12 -5.17
C GLN A 415 -9.97 4.34 -6.32
N ASP A 416 -11.26 4.55 -6.57
CA ASP A 416 -11.99 3.85 -7.62
C ASP A 416 -11.52 4.24 -9.03
N ILE A 417 -11.15 5.50 -9.22
CA ILE A 417 -10.55 5.98 -10.48
C ILE A 417 -9.16 5.37 -10.63
N THR A 418 -8.33 5.40 -9.59
CA THR A 418 -6.99 4.80 -9.59
C THR A 418 -7.05 3.31 -9.94
N ARG A 419 -7.97 2.56 -9.32
CA ARG A 419 -8.22 1.14 -9.63
C ARG A 419 -8.65 0.93 -11.08
N ALA A 420 -9.49 1.82 -11.63
CA ALA A 420 -9.90 1.72 -13.03
C ALA A 420 -8.72 1.96 -13.99
N ILE A 421 -7.84 2.92 -13.70
CA ILE A 421 -6.63 3.19 -14.49
C ILE A 421 -5.70 1.97 -14.48
N MET A 422 -5.44 1.39 -13.30
CA MET A 422 -4.63 0.18 -13.20
C MET A 422 -5.31 -1.03 -13.86
N GLY A 423 -6.63 -1.13 -13.76
CA GLY A 423 -7.41 -2.13 -14.48
C GLY A 423 -7.31 -1.99 -16.01
N LEU A 424 -7.19 -0.77 -16.53
CA LEU A 424 -6.95 -0.54 -17.97
C LEU A 424 -5.56 -1.01 -18.35
N TYR A 425 -4.54 -0.64 -17.56
CA TYR A 425 -3.16 -1.11 -17.72
C TYR A 425 -3.11 -2.64 -17.87
N TYR A 426 -3.65 -3.39 -16.90
CA TYR A 426 -3.62 -4.86 -16.94
C TYR A 426 -4.36 -5.44 -18.16
N LYS A 427 -5.48 -4.83 -18.58
CA LYS A 427 -6.23 -5.26 -19.77
C LYS A 427 -5.50 -4.97 -21.08
N VAL A 428 -4.64 -3.96 -21.11
CA VAL A 428 -3.87 -3.58 -22.30
C VAL A 428 -2.61 -4.42 -22.39
N THR A 429 -1.91 -4.64 -21.28
CA THR A 429 -0.68 -5.46 -21.24
C THR A 429 -0.94 -6.95 -21.38
N SER A 430 -2.12 -7.45 -20.97
CA SER A 430 -2.48 -8.86 -21.14
C SER A 430 -2.78 -9.28 -22.59
N VAL A 431 -2.72 -8.35 -23.55
CA VAL A 431 -2.99 -8.68 -24.96
C VAL A 431 -1.68 -9.08 -25.63
N GLU A 432 -1.52 -10.38 -25.82
CA GLU A 432 -0.50 -10.91 -26.74
C GLU A 432 -0.74 -10.37 -28.16
N LYS A 433 0.34 -10.31 -28.98
CA LYS A 433 0.51 -9.73 -30.34
C LYS A 433 -0.61 -10.00 -31.38
N LYS A 434 -1.87 -9.80 -31.03
CA LYS A 434 -2.99 -9.66 -31.95
C LYS A 434 -2.98 -8.23 -32.44
N ASP A 435 -3.23 -8.04 -33.72
CA ASP A 435 -3.55 -6.73 -34.28
C ASP A 435 -4.86 -6.23 -33.68
N LEU A 436 -4.75 -5.60 -32.50
CA LEU A 436 -5.84 -4.84 -31.92
C LEU A 436 -6.20 -3.74 -32.91
N THR A 437 -7.49 -3.64 -33.24
CA THR A 437 -7.98 -2.48 -33.96
C THR A 437 -8.14 -1.32 -32.98
N ARG A 438 -8.18 -0.09 -33.50
CA ARG A 438 -8.53 1.09 -32.71
C ARG A 438 -9.84 0.88 -31.93
N LYS A 439 -10.84 0.28 -32.57
CA LYS A 439 -12.15 0.01 -31.95
C LYS A 439 -12.03 -0.90 -30.73
N ASP A 440 -11.16 -1.92 -30.77
CA ASP A 440 -10.95 -2.82 -29.63
C ASP A 440 -10.34 -2.08 -28.43
N VAL A 441 -9.35 -1.21 -28.67
CA VAL A 441 -8.72 -0.39 -27.64
C VAL A 441 -9.74 0.60 -27.06
N GLU A 442 -10.49 1.27 -27.93
CA GLU A 442 -11.55 2.20 -27.54
C GLU A 442 -12.64 1.54 -26.70
N ASP A 443 -13.06 0.32 -27.06
CA ASP A 443 -14.06 -0.45 -26.33
C ASP A 443 -13.54 -0.85 -24.94
N ARG A 444 -12.28 -1.29 -24.84
CA ARG A 444 -11.62 -1.60 -23.55
C ARG A 444 -11.50 -0.37 -22.66
N MET A 445 -11.09 0.76 -23.23
CA MET A 445 -11.01 2.03 -22.52
C MET A 445 -12.39 2.46 -22.03
N ARG A 446 -13.41 2.46 -22.88
CA ARG A 446 -14.79 2.84 -22.52
C ARG A 446 -15.35 1.97 -21.39
N ASN A 447 -15.08 0.67 -21.41
CA ASN A 447 -15.57 -0.27 -20.39
C ASN A 447 -14.83 -0.18 -19.06
N THR A 448 -13.69 0.52 -19.02
CA THR A 448 -12.85 0.58 -17.81
C THR A 448 -12.80 1.99 -17.24
N ILE A 449 -12.48 2.98 -18.08
CA ILE A 449 -12.43 4.41 -17.79
C ILE A 449 -13.81 5.00 -18.12
N MET A 450 -14.81 4.70 -17.28
CA MET A 450 -16.17 5.21 -17.48
C MET A 450 -16.25 6.69 -17.06
N THR A 451 -17.00 7.49 -17.82
CA THR A 451 -17.12 8.94 -17.58
C THR A 451 -17.58 9.27 -16.16
N GLY A 452 -18.51 8.48 -15.61
CA GLY A 452 -19.10 8.68 -14.30
C GLY A 452 -18.51 7.84 -13.15
N LEU A 453 -17.24 7.40 -13.24
CA LEU A 453 -16.62 6.59 -12.18
C LEU A 453 -16.70 7.25 -10.80
N ILE A 454 -16.53 8.58 -10.73
CA ILE A 454 -16.50 9.34 -9.48
C ILE A 454 -17.80 9.21 -8.67
N TYR A 455 -18.96 8.94 -9.28
CA TYR A 455 -20.21 8.78 -8.54
C TYR A 455 -20.19 7.60 -7.54
N ARG A 456 -19.25 6.66 -7.70
CA ARG A 456 -19.08 5.52 -6.78
C ARG A 456 -18.59 5.92 -5.40
N ILE A 457 -18.04 7.13 -5.22
CA ILE A 457 -17.63 7.63 -3.90
C ILE A 457 -18.78 7.75 -2.89
N THR A 458 -20.03 7.61 -3.35
CA THR A 458 -21.22 7.55 -2.49
C THR A 458 -21.46 6.16 -1.88
N ARG A 459 -20.68 5.14 -2.26
CA ARG A 459 -20.86 3.74 -1.86
C ARG A 459 -19.52 3.15 -1.40
N GLN A 460 -19.48 2.53 -0.22
CA GLN A 460 -18.26 1.90 0.31
C GLN A 460 -17.07 2.85 0.54
N HIS A 461 -17.35 4.14 0.72
CA HIS A 461 -16.38 5.19 1.08
C HIS A 461 -16.83 5.87 2.38
N PRO A 462 -16.39 5.39 3.55
CA PRO A 462 -16.79 5.98 4.84
C PRO A 462 -16.26 7.39 5.05
N GLU A 463 -15.26 7.82 4.28
CA GLU A 463 -14.77 9.20 4.24
C GLU A 463 -15.70 10.18 3.53
N VAL A 464 -16.67 9.70 2.73
CA VAL A 464 -17.67 10.54 2.05
C VAL A 464 -19.03 10.30 2.68
N THR A 465 -19.45 11.20 3.58
CA THR A 465 -20.68 10.99 4.36
C THR A 465 -21.75 12.03 4.06
N PRO A 466 -23.03 11.64 3.97
CA PRO A 466 -24.12 12.60 3.98
C PRO A 466 -24.27 13.11 5.42
N GLN A 467 -24.00 14.39 5.64
CA GLN A 467 -24.17 15.01 6.94
C GLN A 467 -24.97 16.29 6.81
N SER A 468 -25.92 16.51 7.71
CA SER A 468 -26.62 17.79 7.84
C SER A 468 -26.03 18.57 9.02
N SER A 469 -25.68 19.84 8.79
CA SER A 469 -25.40 20.80 9.84
C SER A 469 -26.36 21.97 9.69
N SER A 470 -27.00 22.36 10.79
CA SER A 470 -27.91 23.50 10.87
C SER A 470 -27.24 24.75 11.46
N GLY A 471 -25.97 24.65 11.88
CA GLY A 471 -25.21 25.75 12.46
C GLY A 471 -23.97 26.11 11.64
N ASP A 472 -23.50 27.34 11.82
CA ASP A 472 -22.41 27.96 11.05
C ASP A 472 -21.01 27.49 11.49
N ASN A 473 -20.93 26.75 12.60
CA ASN A 473 -19.67 26.19 13.07
C ASN A 473 -19.34 24.86 12.36
N LYS A 474 -18.57 24.97 11.28
CA LYS A 474 -18.06 23.79 10.54
C LYS A 474 -17.04 22.97 11.32
N ALA A 475 -16.24 23.59 12.20
CA ALA A 475 -15.14 22.93 12.90
C ALA A 475 -15.60 21.78 13.82
N LEU A 476 -16.66 22.00 14.59
CA LEU A 476 -17.11 21.03 15.60
C LEU A 476 -17.84 19.82 15.00
N LYS A 477 -18.63 20.02 13.95
CA LYS A 477 -19.52 18.99 13.41
C LYS A 477 -19.01 18.34 12.12
N ILE A 478 -18.36 19.12 11.26
CA ILE A 478 -18.03 18.72 9.88
C ILE A 478 -16.53 18.44 9.76
N THR A 479 -15.68 19.45 9.98
CA THR A 479 -14.25 19.33 9.62
C THR A 479 -13.42 18.65 10.68
N GLY A 480 -13.90 18.61 11.92
CA GLY A 480 -13.29 17.85 13.01
C GLY A 480 -13.54 16.34 12.94
N VAL A 481 -14.18 15.81 11.89
CA VAL A 481 -14.41 14.37 11.72
C VAL A 481 -13.15 13.68 11.17
N LEU A 482 -12.80 12.53 11.75
CA LEU A 482 -11.71 11.69 11.30
C LEU A 482 -12.21 10.28 11.00
N VAL A 483 -11.72 9.69 9.90
CA VAL A 483 -12.00 8.29 9.56
C VAL A 483 -10.77 7.43 9.83
N PRO A 484 -10.88 6.36 10.65
CA PRO A 484 -9.80 5.39 10.79
C PRO A 484 -9.55 4.61 9.50
N GLN A 485 -8.28 4.38 9.14
CA GLN A 485 -7.89 3.60 7.95
C GLN A 485 -8.60 2.23 7.85
N SER A 486 -8.80 1.55 8.97
CA SER A 486 -9.44 0.22 9.01
C SER A 486 -10.92 0.23 8.61
N ASP A 487 -11.58 1.38 8.69
CA ASP A 487 -12.96 1.56 8.22
C ASP A 487 -12.98 1.81 6.70
N SER A 488 -12.08 2.66 6.17
CA SER A 488 -11.96 2.92 4.72
C SER A 488 -11.44 1.72 3.91
N SER A 489 -10.74 0.78 4.53
CA SER A 489 -10.25 -0.43 3.83
C SER A 489 -11.28 -1.56 3.74
N ARG A 490 -12.45 -1.46 4.39
CA ARG A 490 -13.44 -2.55 4.46
C ARG A 490 -14.50 -2.44 3.36
N GLN A 491 -14.36 -3.22 2.30
CA GLN A 491 -15.45 -3.46 1.35
C GLN A 491 -16.45 -4.48 1.92
N GLY A 492 -17.52 -4.00 2.56
CA GLY A 492 -18.78 -4.75 2.73
C GLY A 492 -18.79 -5.97 3.68
N GLY A 493 -17.76 -6.20 4.48
CA GLY A 493 -17.73 -7.28 5.48
C GLY A 493 -18.54 -6.98 6.75
N ARG A 494 -19.13 -8.02 7.37
CA ARG A 494 -19.79 -7.94 8.68
C ARG A 494 -18.78 -7.43 9.72
N LYS A 495 -19.14 -6.41 10.52
CA LYS A 495 -18.28 -5.90 11.61
C LYS A 495 -17.87 -7.07 12.51
N LYS A 496 -16.59 -7.42 12.50
CA LYS A 496 -16.03 -8.42 13.41
C LYS A 496 -16.18 -7.86 14.83
N ARG A 497 -16.71 -8.65 15.77
CA ARG A 497 -16.73 -8.28 17.19
C ARG A 497 -15.29 -8.01 17.62
N THR A 498 -15.02 -6.79 18.05
CA THR A 498 -13.71 -6.39 18.57
C THR A 498 -13.51 -7.09 19.90
N ALA A 499 -12.40 -7.81 20.04
CA ALA A 499 -12.05 -8.46 21.28
C ALA A 499 -11.54 -7.40 22.28
N LEU A 500 -11.73 -7.62 23.58
CA LEU A 500 -11.34 -6.65 24.61
C LEU A 500 -9.81 -6.50 24.71
N ASP A 501 -9.07 -7.51 24.27
CA ASP A 501 -7.61 -7.60 24.22
C ASP A 501 -7.02 -7.10 22.90
N ASP A 502 -7.82 -6.53 21.99
CA ASP A 502 -7.35 -6.01 20.71
C ASP A 502 -6.40 -4.80 20.92
N PRO A 503 -5.10 -4.91 20.54
CA PRO A 503 -4.14 -3.83 20.72
C PRO A 503 -4.51 -2.52 20.04
N THR A 504 -5.36 -2.57 18.99
CA THR A 504 -5.86 -1.37 18.30
C THR A 504 -6.78 -0.51 19.17
N LYS A 505 -7.28 -1.04 20.29
CA LYS A 505 -8.22 -0.36 21.20
C LYS A 505 -7.58 0.14 22.48
N PHE A 506 -6.31 -0.13 22.66
CA PHE A 506 -5.56 0.34 23.81
C PHE A 506 -5.42 1.87 23.79
N LEU A 507 -5.29 2.49 24.96
CA LEU A 507 -5.02 3.92 25.06
C LEU A 507 -3.58 4.23 24.65
N HIS A 508 -3.40 5.35 23.96
CA HIS A 508 -2.10 5.92 23.60
C HIS A 508 -2.18 7.43 23.75
N VAL A 509 -1.11 8.07 24.25
CA VAL A 509 -1.11 9.52 24.54
C VAL A 509 -1.38 10.39 23.33
N SER A 510 -1.08 9.90 22.13
CA SER A 510 -1.38 10.59 20.87
C SER A 510 -2.87 10.90 20.69
N MET A 511 -3.77 10.12 21.31
CA MET A 511 -5.22 10.39 21.23
C MET A 511 -5.60 11.71 21.91
N ALA A 512 -4.86 12.13 22.93
CA ALA A 512 -5.09 13.39 23.62
C ALA A 512 -4.59 14.60 22.83
N GLU A 513 -3.53 14.42 22.03
CA GLU A 513 -2.93 15.49 21.22
C GLU A 513 -3.57 15.60 19.83
N VAL A 514 -3.74 14.47 19.15
CA VAL A 514 -4.23 14.39 17.77
C VAL A 514 -5.75 14.25 17.72
N GLY A 515 -6.32 13.51 18.67
CA GLY A 515 -7.75 13.26 18.77
C GLY A 515 -8.51 14.46 19.35
N GLY A 516 -9.81 14.54 19.05
CA GLY A 516 -10.71 15.56 19.60
C GLY A 516 -11.54 15.01 20.76
N TYR A 517 -11.46 15.65 21.93
CA TYR A 517 -12.23 15.26 23.12
C TYR A 517 -13.56 16.00 23.27
N SER A 518 -13.74 17.15 22.62
CA SER A 518 -14.89 18.05 22.85
C SER A 518 -16.20 17.58 22.20
N ASN A 519 -16.17 16.61 21.27
CA ASN A 519 -17.37 16.13 20.56
C ASN A 519 -17.27 14.65 20.17
N LEU A 520 -17.11 13.77 21.17
CA LEU A 520 -16.90 12.34 20.97
C LEU A 520 -18.16 11.64 20.42
N PRO A 521 -18.06 10.91 19.29
CA PRO A 521 -19.19 10.15 18.78
C PRO A 521 -19.46 8.91 19.66
N LYS A 522 -20.75 8.55 19.82
CA LYS A 522 -21.16 7.31 20.52
C LYS A 522 -20.46 6.04 20.01
N SER A 523 -20.07 6.03 18.72
CA SER A 523 -19.42 4.90 18.07
C SER A 523 -17.90 4.81 18.29
N GLY A 524 -17.28 5.82 18.93
CA GLY A 524 -15.85 5.87 19.22
C GLY A 524 -15.56 6.87 20.33
N PRO A 525 -15.75 6.48 21.61
CA PRO A 525 -15.56 7.36 22.76
C PRO A 525 -14.08 7.67 23.06
N THR A 526 -13.16 7.09 22.30
CA THR A 526 -11.69 7.16 22.49
C THR A 526 -11.03 8.38 21.83
N GLY A 527 -11.77 9.19 21.06
CA GLY A 527 -11.23 10.40 20.40
C GLY A 527 -10.59 10.15 19.04
N ASP A 528 -10.38 8.89 18.65
CA ASP A 528 -9.80 8.43 17.37
C ASP A 528 -10.65 8.72 16.12
N ARG A 529 -11.85 9.28 16.31
CA ARG A 529 -12.81 9.67 15.25
C ARG A 529 -13.03 11.17 15.15
N ARG A 530 -12.24 11.95 15.91
CA ARG A 530 -12.27 13.40 15.92
C ARG A 530 -10.86 13.94 15.81
N LEU A 531 -10.70 15.05 15.12
CA LEU A 531 -9.43 15.78 15.10
C LEU A 531 -9.43 16.84 16.19
N SER A 532 -8.27 16.98 16.83
CA SER A 532 -7.95 18.15 17.63
C SER A 532 -7.94 19.38 16.71
N PRO A 533 -8.69 20.45 17.04
CA PRO A 533 -8.65 21.69 16.27
C PRO A 533 -7.28 22.38 16.25
N TRP A 534 -6.37 21.97 17.15
CA TRP A 534 -5.03 22.54 17.31
C TRP A 534 -3.93 21.64 16.75
N LEU A 535 -4.31 20.53 16.09
CA LEU A 535 -3.36 19.60 15.49
C LEU A 535 -2.44 20.33 14.52
N GLN A 536 -1.13 20.11 14.67
CA GLN A 536 -0.12 20.62 13.74
C GLN A 536 0.14 19.57 12.66
N LEU A 537 0.24 20.04 11.42
CA LEU A 537 0.51 19.22 10.25
C LEU A 537 1.70 19.78 9.49
N ASP A 538 2.45 18.92 8.83
CA ASP A 538 3.38 19.34 7.79
C ASP A 538 2.62 19.67 6.47
N PRO A 539 3.29 20.24 5.45
CA PRO A 539 2.67 20.53 4.16
C PRO A 539 2.14 19.31 3.39
N SER A 540 2.53 18.09 3.79
CA SER A 540 2.04 16.84 3.20
C SER A 540 0.83 16.26 3.93
N GLY A 541 0.43 16.87 5.06
CA GLY A 541 -0.65 16.38 5.92
C GLY A 541 -0.20 15.36 6.96
N ARG A 542 1.10 15.20 7.22
CA ARG A 542 1.64 14.35 8.29
C ARG A 542 1.45 15.02 9.65
N VAL A 543 1.06 14.22 10.64
CA VAL A 543 0.90 14.66 12.02
C VAL A 543 2.25 15.07 12.63
N LEU A 544 2.31 16.30 13.15
CA LEU A 544 3.46 16.81 13.91
C LEU A 544 3.15 16.81 15.40
N ARG A 545 4.08 16.28 16.20
CA ARG A 545 4.05 16.38 17.67
C ARG A 545 4.40 17.81 18.07
N ASN A 546 3.65 18.38 19.00
CA ASN A 546 3.94 19.69 19.55
C ASN A 546 5.17 19.60 20.49
N PRO A 547 6.30 20.26 20.17
CA PRO A 547 7.51 20.17 20.98
C PRO A 547 7.31 20.51 22.45
N LYS A 548 6.37 21.41 22.77
CA LYS A 548 6.05 21.82 24.13
C LYS A 548 5.58 20.67 25.02
N PHE A 549 4.88 19.69 24.45
CA PHE A 549 4.22 18.63 25.21
C PHE A 549 4.96 17.29 25.16
N ILE A 550 6.03 17.16 24.36
CA ILE A 550 6.76 15.89 24.15
C ILE A 550 7.17 15.24 25.47
N ALA A 551 7.90 15.97 26.33
CA ALA A 551 8.42 15.43 27.59
C ALA A 551 7.28 14.99 28.55
N MET A 552 6.19 15.76 28.59
CA MET A 552 5.03 15.42 29.41
C MET A 552 4.31 14.16 28.89
N LEU A 553 4.08 14.09 27.58
CA LEU A 553 3.38 12.98 26.94
C LEU A 553 4.19 11.68 27.02
N GLU A 554 5.52 11.74 26.91
CA GLU A 554 6.38 10.57 27.06
C GLU A 554 6.37 10.01 28.49
N ARG A 555 6.37 10.89 29.50
CA ARG A 555 6.19 10.46 30.90
C ARG A 555 4.85 9.74 31.10
N ILE A 556 3.75 10.34 30.61
CA ILE A 556 2.41 9.75 30.72
C ILE A 556 2.31 8.43 29.96
N GLN A 557 2.92 8.33 28.78
CA GLN A 557 2.95 7.07 28.03
C GLN A 557 3.67 5.97 28.81
N GLY A 558 4.76 6.31 29.51
CA GLY A 558 5.44 5.41 30.42
C GLY A 558 4.54 4.90 31.56
N GLU A 559 3.71 5.78 32.13
CA GLU A 559 2.71 5.39 33.16
C GLU A 559 1.64 4.46 32.59
N ILE A 560 1.07 4.78 31.43
CA ILE A 560 0.07 3.94 30.75
C ILE A 560 0.61 2.54 30.45
N THR A 561 1.88 2.46 30.01
CA THR A 561 2.52 1.17 29.70
C THR A 561 2.83 0.37 30.96
N ARG A 562 3.16 1.00 32.10
CA ARG A 562 3.42 0.35 33.40
C ARG A 562 2.16 -0.16 34.11
N SER A 563 1.01 0.44 33.83
CA SER A 563 -0.28 0.00 34.39
C SER A 563 -0.90 -1.18 33.64
N ARG A 564 -0.22 -1.71 32.63
CA ARG A 564 -0.52 -2.99 31.97
C ARG A 564 0.42 -4.06 32.51
#